data_AF-A0A847EUU4-F1
#
_entry.id   AF-A0A847EUU4-F1
#
_cell.length_a   1.000
_cell.length_b   1.000
_cell.length_c   1.000
_cell.angle_alpha   90.00
_cell.angle_beta   90.00
_cell.angle_gamma   90.00
#
_symmetry.space_group_name_H-M   'P 1'
#
loop_
_entity.id
_entity.type
_entity.pdbx_description
1 polymer ?
#
loop_
_entity_poly.entity_id
_entity_poly.type
_entity_poly.pdbx_seq_one_letter_code
_entity_poly.pdbx_strand_id
1 'polypeptide(L)' 'MHTRATKLAAFGRLLDILDELREKCPWDKEQTNESLRPLTIEETYELSEALLADNKAEISK' A
#
# COMPACT_ATOMS: atom_id res chain seq x y z
N MET A 1 -1.92 -15.85 -15.27
CA MET A 1 -1.95 -15.90 -13.79
C MET A 1 -0.53 -15.91 -13.26
N HIS A 2 -0.19 -15.08 -12.27
CA HIS A 2 1.14 -15.08 -11.65
C HIS A 2 1.30 -16.27 -10.69
N THR A 3 2.47 -16.91 -10.71
CA THR A 3 2.81 -17.98 -9.76
C THR A 3 2.97 -17.40 -8.35
N ARG A 4 2.84 -18.26 -7.33
CA ARG A 4 3.13 -17.87 -5.94
C ARG A 4 4.55 -17.32 -5.78
N ALA A 5 5.53 -17.94 -6.44
CA ALA A 5 6.91 -17.49 -6.41
C ALA A 5 7.08 -16.06 -6.97
N THR A 6 6.43 -15.76 -8.11
CA THR A 6 6.46 -14.41 -8.71
C THR A 6 5.82 -13.37 -7.80
N LYS A 7 4.72 -13.70 -7.11
CA LYS A 7 4.06 -12.79 -6.15
C LYS A 7 4.94 -12.51 -4.94
N LEU A 8 5.60 -13.53 -4.39
CA LEU A 8 6.52 -13.37 -3.27
C LEU A 8 7.73 -12.51 -3.66
N ALA A 9 8.27 -12.70 -4.86
CA ALA A 9 9.35 -11.85 -5.36
C ALA A 9 8.92 -10.38 -5.54
N ALA A 10 7.68 -10.13 -5.97
CA ALA A 10 7.14 -8.77 -6.07
C ALA A 10 6.93 -8.13 -4.68
N PHE A 11 6.41 -8.90 -3.73
CA PHE A 11 6.25 -8.44 -2.35
C PHE A 11 7.59 -8.14 -1.69
N GLY A 12 8.63 -8.95 -1.95
CA GLY A 12 9.99 -8.66 -1.49
C GLY A 12 10.48 -7.28 -1.96
N ARG A 13 10.30 -6.95 -3.25
CA ARG A 13 10.65 -5.62 -3.76
C ARG A 13 9.88 -4.48 -3.10
N LEU A 14 8.61 -4.70 -2.72
CA LEU A 14 7.83 -3.70 -1.98
C LEU A 14 8.45 -3.45 -0.59
N LEU A 15 8.90 -4.50 0.10
CA LEU A 15 9.59 -4.36 1.39
C LEU A 15 10.88 -3.58 1.25
N ASP A 16 11.69 -3.89 0.22
CA ASP A 16 12.94 -3.15 -0.04
C ASP A 16 12.69 -1.64 -0.24
N ILE A 17 11.62 -1.29 -0.97
CA ILE A 17 11.21 0.12 -1.17
C ILE A 17 10.76 0.76 0.14
N LEU A 18 9.95 0.07 0.95
CA LEU A 18 9.49 0.58 2.24
C LEU A 18 10.66 0.85 3.19
N ASP A 19 11.65 -0.05 3.23
CA ASP A 19 12.86 0.13 4.04
C ASP A 19 13.67 1.33 3.55
N GLU A 20 13.85 1.49 2.24
CA GLU A 20 14.55 2.63 1.65
C GLU A 20 13.84 3.96 1.98
N LEU A 21 12.51 4.01 1.88
CA LEU A 21 11.73 5.20 2.22
C LEU A 21 11.87 5.55 3.70
N ARG A 22 11.76 4.57 4.60
CA ARG A 22 11.91 4.82 6.04
C ARG A 22 13.31 5.29 6.44
N GLU A 23 14.33 4.94 5.67
CA GLU A 23 15.70 5.41 5.89
C GLU A 23 15.94 6.81 5.29
N LYS A 24 15.52 7.03 4.05
CA LYS A 24 15.94 8.19 3.24
C LYS A 24 14.90 9.30 3.11
N CYS A 25 13.61 9.00 3.24
CA CYS A 25 12.54 9.98 3.12
C CYS A 25 12.23 10.61 4.50
N PRO A 26 12.40 11.93 4.68
CA PRO A 26 12.13 12.58 5.96
C PRO A 26 10.70 12.40 6.46
N TRP A 27 9.72 12.43 5.54
CA TRP A 27 8.31 12.28 5.90
C TRP A 27 8.00 10.85 6.37
N ASP A 28 8.45 9.82 5.65
CA ASP A 28 8.23 8.41 6.02
C ASP A 28 8.91 8.05 7.34
N LYS A 29 10.09 8.63 7.58
CA LYS A 29 10.86 8.44 8.81
C LYS A 29 10.13 8.95 10.06
N GLU A 30 9.34 10.01 9.92
CA GLU A 30 8.58 10.61 11.02
C GLU A 30 7.22 9.92 11.27
N GLN A 31 6.78 9.02 10.38
CA GLN A 31 5.48 8.37 10.52
C GLN A 31 5.42 7.39 11.71
N THR A 32 4.31 7.46 12.45
CA THR A 32 3.94 6.51 13.50
C THR A 32 2.66 5.77 13.12
N ASN A 33 2.28 4.75 13.90
CA ASN A 33 1.00 4.07 13.69
C ASN A 33 -0.19 5.03 13.88
N GLU A 34 -0.06 6.00 14.78
CA GLU A 34 -1.07 7.00 15.06
C GLU A 34 -1.22 8.01 13.92
N SER A 35 -0.12 8.46 13.30
CA SER A 35 -0.17 9.38 12.15
C SER A 35 -0.70 8.71 10.90
N LEU A 36 -0.40 7.42 10.70
CA LEU A 36 -0.87 6.64 9.54
C LEU A 36 -2.31 6.15 9.69
N ARG A 37 -2.82 5.97 10.92
CA ARG A 37 -4.18 5.47 11.18
C ARG A 37 -5.28 6.16 10.36
N PRO A 38 -5.40 7.51 10.31
CA PRO A 38 -6.44 8.16 9.52
C PRO A 38 -6.31 7.84 8.02
N LEU A 39 -5.10 7.84 7.48
CA LEU A 39 -4.83 7.51 6.07
C LEU A 39 -5.24 6.06 5.75
N THR A 40 -4.89 5.12 6.63
CA THR A 40 -5.30 3.71 6.47
C THR A 40 -6.82 3.54 6.45
N ILE A 41 -7.54 4.32 7.27
CA ILE A 41 -9.00 4.31 7.29
C ILE A 41 -9.54 4.89 5.99
N GLU A 42 -9.02 6.03 5.54
CA GLU A 42 -9.40 6.68 4.28
C GLU A 42 -9.25 5.74 3.08
N GLU A 43 -8.09 5.11 2.92
CA GLU A 43 -7.83 4.12 1.86
C GLU A 43 -8.79 2.92 1.90
N THR A 44 -9.23 2.52 3.09
CA THR A 44 -10.24 1.45 3.23
C THR A 44 -11.61 1.88 2.72
N TYR A 45 -11.98 3.16 2.93
CA TYR A 45 -13.20 3.72 2.36
C TYR A 45 -13.09 3.91 0.85
N GLU A 46 -11.96 4.39 0.33
CA GLU A 46 -11.71 4.49 -1.12
C GLU A 46 -11.86 3.12 -1.80
N LEU A 47 -11.26 2.08 -1.23
CA LEU A 47 -11.40 0.71 -1.73
C LEU A 47 -12.85 0.23 -1.68
N SER A 48 -13.58 0.52 -0.59
CA SER A 48 -14.99 0.16 -0.45
C SER A 48 -15.84 0.84 -1.54
N GLU A 49 -15.60 2.12 -1.82
CA GLU A 49 -16.29 2.84 -2.90
C GLU A 49 -15.97 2.26 -4.28
N ALA A 50 -14.70 1.96 -4.56
CA ALA A 50 -14.27 1.35 -5.81
C ALA A 50 -14.95 -0.01 -6.06
N LEU A 51 -15.12 -0.81 -5.00
CA LEU A 51 -15.86 -2.08 -5.04
C LEU A 51 -17.35 -1.86 -5.33
N LEU A 52 -18.00 -0.90 -4.66
CA LEU A 52 -19.41 -0.58 -4.90
C LEU A 52 -19.66 -0.08 -6.32
N ALA A 53 -18.69 0.61 -6.90
CA ALA A 53 -18.74 1.13 -8.27
C ALA A 53 -18.35 0.09 -9.35
N ASP A 54 -17.97 -1.14 -8.98
CA ASP A 54 -17.33 -2.14 -9.87
C ASP A 54 -16.16 -1.54 -10.70
N ASN A 55 -15.45 -0.57 -10.12
CA ASN A 55 -14.37 0.13 -10.79
C ASN A 55 -13.06 -0.64 -10.63
N LYS A 56 -12.83 -1.59 -11.55
CA LYS A 56 -11.64 -2.46 -11.53
C LYS A 56 -10.31 -1.71 -11.57
N ALA A 57 -10.26 -0.52 -12.17
CA ALA A 57 -9.03 0.27 -12.19
C ALA A 57 -8.68 0.73 -10.77
N GLU A 58 -9.63 1.33 -10.07
CA GLU A 58 -9.45 1.85 -8.70
C GLU A 58 -9.27 0.73 -7.66
N ILE A 59 -9.86 -0.46 -7.88
CA ILE A 59 -9.63 -1.64 -7.01
C ILE A 59 -8.16 -2.08 -7.05
N SER A 60 -7.44 -1.82 -8.14
CA SER A 60 -6.06 -2.28 -8.36
C SER A 60 -5.04 -1.14 -8.42
N LYS A 61 -5.39 0.00 -7.81
CA LYS A 61 -4.55 1.20 -7.71
C LYS A 61 -3.20 0.91 -7.04
#